data_AF-A0A9D8X8G4-F1
#
_entry.id   AF-A0A9D8X8G4-F1
#
_cell.length_a   1.000
_cell.length_b   1.000
_cell.length_c   1.000
_cell.angle_alpha   90.00
_cell.angle_beta   90.00
_cell.angle_gamma   90.00
#
_symmetry.space_group_name_H-M   'P 1'
#
loop_
_entity.id
_entity.type
_entity.pdbx_description
1 polymer ?
#
loop_
_entity_poly.entity_id
_entity_poly.type
_entity_poly.pdbx_seq_one_letter_code
_entity_poly.pdbx_strand_id
1 'polypeptide(L)'
;FDHDCREGICGMCSLHINGHAHGPSQAVTTCQMYMRKFEDGSTITIEPWRSAAFPVIKDLVVNRGAYDEILQAGGFVSVRTNSVPDGNAIPIPKADADESMDAAACVGCGACAATCKNGSAMLFVAARVSSLAKLPQGRVEGARRAKAMVAKMDELGFGNCTNTGACQAQCPKQISIAHIARLNREFLAAKLQD
;
A
#
# COMPACT_ATOMS: atom_id res chain seq x y z
N PHE A 1 -11.32 3.26 18.20
CA PHE A 1 -10.82 3.14 16.82
C PHE A 1 -9.88 4.29 16.55
N ASP A 2 -8.93 4.13 15.62
CA ASP A 2 -8.03 5.22 15.19
C ASP A 2 -8.73 6.07 14.11
N HIS A 3 -8.51 7.39 14.12
CA HIS A 3 -8.88 8.31 13.04
C HIS A 3 -8.12 9.63 13.20
N ASP A 4 -7.97 10.40 12.11
CA ASP A 4 -7.29 11.70 12.12
C ASP A 4 -7.87 12.65 11.04
N CYS A 5 -7.38 12.62 9.79
CA CYS A 5 -7.68 13.64 8.77
C CYS A 5 -9.16 13.81 8.37
N ARG A 6 -10.00 12.78 8.48
CA ARG A 6 -11.41 12.74 8.03
C ARG A 6 -11.68 13.05 6.55
N GLU A 7 -10.63 13.09 5.72
CA GLU A 7 -10.71 13.41 4.29
C GLU A 7 -10.20 12.27 3.41
N GLY A 8 -9.91 11.12 4.03
CA GLY A 8 -9.46 9.91 3.35
C GLY A 8 -8.04 9.96 2.80
N ILE A 9 -7.15 10.75 3.43
CA ILE A 9 -5.76 10.91 2.97
C ILE A 9 -4.69 10.33 3.91
N CYS A 10 -4.89 10.30 5.23
CA CYS A 10 -3.88 9.76 6.15
C CYS A 10 -3.91 8.21 6.30
N GLY A 11 -4.95 7.55 5.79
CA GLY A 11 -5.08 6.09 5.87
C GLY A 11 -5.33 5.54 7.28
N MET A 12 -5.64 6.39 8.27
CA MET A 12 -5.82 5.97 9.67
C MET A 12 -7.07 5.09 9.87
N CYS A 13 -8.26 5.57 9.50
CA CYS A 13 -9.56 4.96 9.80
C CYS A 13 -9.77 3.50 9.33
N SER A 14 -9.14 2.56 10.03
CA SER A 14 -8.89 1.17 9.64
C SER A 14 -9.99 0.23 10.13
N LEU A 15 -11.18 0.29 9.52
CA LEU A 15 -12.35 -0.47 9.95
C LEU A 15 -12.86 -1.44 8.89
N HIS A 16 -13.11 -2.69 9.28
CA HIS A 16 -13.91 -3.63 8.52
C HIS A 16 -15.39 -3.36 8.83
N ILE A 17 -16.19 -3.08 7.81
CA ILE A 17 -17.62 -2.76 7.97
C ILE A 17 -18.42 -3.73 7.12
N ASN A 18 -19.28 -4.53 7.75
CA ASN A 18 -20.06 -5.59 7.11
C ASN A 18 -19.20 -6.51 6.22
N GLY A 19 -18.04 -6.95 6.73
CA GLY A 19 -17.14 -7.85 5.99
C GLY A 19 -16.28 -7.20 4.90
N HIS A 20 -16.33 -5.87 4.73
CA HIS A 20 -15.56 -5.15 3.72
C HIS A 20 -14.58 -4.17 4.37
N ALA A 21 -13.33 -4.13 3.88
CA ALA A 21 -12.36 -3.15 4.33
C ALA A 21 -12.79 -1.75 3.87
N HIS A 22 -12.94 -0.80 4.81
CA HIS A 22 -13.57 0.51 4.57
C HIS A 22 -15.04 0.45 4.12
N GLY A 23 -15.72 -0.68 4.35
CA GLY A 23 -17.14 -0.85 4.05
C GLY A 23 -17.47 -1.08 2.57
N PRO A 24 -18.77 -1.18 2.23
CA PRO A 24 -19.23 -1.62 0.91
C PRO A 24 -19.05 -0.59 -0.22
N SER A 25 -18.63 0.64 0.08
CA SER A 25 -18.42 1.66 -0.95
C SER A 25 -17.03 1.53 -1.57
N GLN A 26 -16.95 1.69 -2.89
CA GLN A 26 -15.67 1.65 -3.61
C GLN A 26 -14.95 3.00 -3.56
N ALA A 27 -13.62 2.95 -3.66
CA ALA A 27 -12.75 4.13 -3.79
C ALA A 27 -12.90 5.19 -2.68
N VAL A 28 -13.28 4.76 -1.47
CA VAL A 28 -13.42 5.62 -0.30
C VAL A 28 -12.82 4.95 0.91
N THR A 29 -12.31 5.77 1.83
CA THR A 29 -11.97 5.29 3.17
C THR A 29 -13.20 5.33 4.08
N THR A 30 -13.13 4.66 5.22
CA THR A 30 -14.20 4.65 6.22
C THR A 30 -14.69 6.05 6.60
N CYS A 31 -13.79 7.04 6.75
CA CYS A 31 -14.17 8.40 7.14
C CYS A 31 -14.93 9.17 6.05
N GLN A 32 -14.94 8.68 4.82
CA GLN A 32 -15.72 9.23 3.70
C GLN A 32 -17.02 8.46 3.45
N MET A 33 -17.31 7.44 4.25
CA MET A 33 -18.61 6.77 4.22
C MET A 33 -19.68 7.59 4.92
N TYR A 34 -20.90 7.47 4.44
CA TYR A 34 -22.06 8.13 5.01
C TYR A 34 -23.11 7.12 5.42
N MET A 35 -23.80 7.37 6.54
CA MET A 35 -24.86 6.49 7.05
C MET A 35 -25.99 6.27 6.04
N ARG A 36 -26.27 7.24 5.16
CA ARG A 36 -27.23 7.13 4.04
C ARG A 36 -26.90 6.02 3.01
N LYS A 37 -25.74 5.37 3.11
CA LYS A 37 -25.38 4.20 2.29
C LYS A 37 -25.97 2.90 2.83
N PHE A 38 -26.49 2.92 4.05
CA PHE A 38 -27.11 1.77 4.69
C PHE A 38 -28.63 1.96 4.71
N GLU A 39 -29.36 0.85 4.62
CA GLU A 39 -30.81 0.85 4.75
C GLU A 39 -31.22 1.19 6.20
N ASP A 40 -32.36 1.84 6.35
CA ASP A 40 -32.89 2.15 7.68
C ASP A 40 -33.21 0.86 8.46
N GLY A 41 -32.89 0.85 9.74
CA GLY A 41 -32.98 -0.34 10.60
C GLY A 41 -31.93 -1.44 10.34
N SER A 42 -30.96 -1.23 9.44
CA SER A 42 -29.91 -2.23 9.20
C SER A 42 -28.92 -2.34 10.38
N THR A 43 -28.51 -3.58 10.68
CA THR A 43 -27.41 -3.85 11.62
C THR A 43 -26.08 -3.66 10.92
N ILE A 44 -25.22 -2.80 11.47
CA ILE A 44 -23.86 -2.55 10.95
C ILE A 44 -22.85 -3.20 11.90
N THR A 45 -22.10 -4.17 11.39
CA THR A 45 -21.01 -4.82 12.12
C THR A 45 -19.70 -4.12 11.81
N ILE A 46 -18.97 -3.72 12.86
CA ILE A 46 -17.69 -3.02 12.76
C ILE A 46 -16.62 -3.84 13.48
N GLU A 47 -15.52 -4.11 12.78
CA GLU A 47 -14.42 -4.95 13.25
C GLU A 47 -13.05 -4.29 12.96
N PRO A 48 -11.99 -4.63 13.72
CA PRO A 48 -10.64 -4.23 13.37
C PRO A 48 -10.17 -4.88 12.06
N TRP A 49 -9.00 -4.49 11.56
CA TRP A 49 -8.34 -5.23 10.48
C TRP A 49 -8.14 -6.71 10.80
N ARG A 50 -8.47 -7.54 9.82
CA ARG A 50 -8.29 -8.99 9.86
C ARG A 50 -6.95 -9.35 9.21
N SER A 51 -5.86 -9.21 9.94
CA SER A 51 -4.53 -9.65 9.50
C SER A 51 -3.64 -9.97 10.70
N ALA A 52 -2.95 -11.10 10.68
CA ALA A 52 -1.99 -11.46 11.73
C ALA A 52 -0.84 -10.44 11.82
N ALA A 53 -0.44 -9.85 10.69
CA ALA A 53 0.57 -8.80 10.62
C ALA A 53 0.08 -7.43 11.15
N PHE A 54 -1.22 -7.30 11.46
CA PHE A 54 -1.82 -6.12 12.08
C PHE A 54 -2.51 -6.48 13.40
N PRO A 55 -1.73 -6.79 14.46
CA PRO A 55 -2.32 -7.24 15.72
C PRO A 55 -3.18 -6.14 16.35
N VAL A 56 -4.31 -6.56 16.92
CA VAL A 56 -5.22 -5.67 17.65
C VAL A 56 -4.53 -5.17 18.91
N ILE A 57 -4.49 -3.84 19.09
CA ILE A 57 -4.02 -3.21 20.32
C ILE A 57 -5.18 -3.17 21.32
N LYS A 58 -6.29 -2.56 20.92
CA LYS A 58 -7.52 -2.47 21.72
C LYS A 58 -8.71 -2.09 20.84
N ASP A 59 -9.85 -2.73 21.09
CA ASP A 59 -11.11 -2.53 20.35
C ASP A 59 -10.90 -2.64 18.83
N LEU A 60 -10.93 -1.50 18.13
CA LEU A 60 -10.80 -1.36 16.68
C LEU A 60 -9.44 -0.81 16.24
N VAL A 61 -8.50 -0.63 17.18
CA VAL A 61 -7.15 -0.13 16.90
C VAL A 61 -6.21 -1.30 16.65
N VAL A 62 -5.47 -1.26 15.54
CA VAL A 62 -4.46 -2.26 15.17
C VAL A 62 -3.09 -1.63 15.04
N ASN A 63 -2.03 -2.40 15.30
CA ASN A 63 -0.67 -1.97 15.04
C ASN A 63 -0.34 -2.16 13.55
N ARG A 64 -0.02 -1.08 12.83
CA ARG A 64 0.38 -1.10 11.41
C ARG A 64 1.88 -0.87 11.19
N GLY A 65 2.70 -0.84 12.24
CA GLY A 65 4.13 -0.53 12.18
C GLY A 65 4.95 -1.42 11.22
N ALA A 66 4.45 -2.63 10.93
CA ALA A 66 5.03 -3.51 9.92
C ALA A 66 5.13 -2.84 8.52
N TYR A 67 4.21 -1.93 8.17
CA TYR A 67 4.32 -1.15 6.93
C TYR A 67 5.47 -0.14 6.95
N ASP A 68 5.72 0.49 8.10
CA ASP A 68 6.84 1.41 8.26
C ASP A 68 8.18 0.67 8.14
N GLU A 69 8.29 -0.51 8.74
CA GLU A 69 9.47 -1.37 8.62
C GLU A 69 9.75 -1.80 7.17
N ILE A 70 8.70 -2.14 6.40
CA ILE A 70 8.82 -2.42 4.96
C ILE A 70 9.33 -1.19 4.20
N LEU A 71 8.81 0.01 4.50
CA LEU A 71 9.26 1.24 3.86
C LEU A 71 10.73 1.54 4.21
N GLN A 72 11.14 1.30 5.45
CA GLN A 72 12.52 1.46 5.89
C GLN A 72 13.50 0.49 5.21
N ALA A 73 13.03 -0.69 4.75
CA ALA A 73 13.89 -1.66 4.05
C ALA A 73 14.31 -1.20 2.64
N GLY A 74 13.53 -0.32 1.98
CA GLY A 74 13.87 0.13 0.63
C GLY A 74 12.92 1.11 -0.04
N GLY A 75 11.86 1.55 0.64
CA GLY A 75 10.87 2.51 0.16
C GLY A 75 11.39 3.95 0.04
N PHE A 76 12.68 4.15 -0.17
CA PHE A 76 13.35 5.45 -0.25
C PHE A 76 14.32 5.50 -1.43
N VAL A 77 14.89 6.68 -1.63
CA VAL A 77 16.06 6.91 -2.49
C VAL A 77 17.19 7.48 -1.66
N SER A 78 18.40 6.97 -1.86
CA SER A 78 19.59 7.49 -1.21
C SER A 78 20.10 8.71 -1.98
N VAL A 79 20.31 9.83 -1.28
CA VAL A 79 20.87 11.05 -1.85
C VAL A 79 21.99 11.58 -0.95
N ARG A 80 23.07 12.11 -1.53
CA ARG A 80 24.05 12.86 -0.74
C ARG A 80 23.49 14.25 -0.46
N THR A 81 23.52 14.65 0.80
CA THR A 81 23.13 16.00 1.21
C THR A 81 23.99 17.04 0.48
N ASN A 82 23.38 18.14 0.04
CA ASN A 82 24.00 19.24 -0.73
C ASN A 82 24.49 18.90 -2.16
N SER A 83 24.12 17.75 -2.72
CA SER A 83 24.44 17.41 -4.12
C SER A 83 23.20 17.20 -5.00
N VAL A 84 22.04 17.69 -4.56
CA VAL A 84 20.79 17.52 -5.32
C VAL A 84 20.81 18.48 -6.51
N PRO A 85 20.70 17.98 -7.75
CA PRO A 85 20.63 18.85 -8.92
C PRO A 85 19.30 19.61 -8.94
N ASP A 86 19.21 20.64 -9.80
CA ASP A 86 17.94 21.33 -10.05
C ASP A 86 16.84 20.33 -10.43
N GLY A 87 15.61 20.55 -9.94
CA GLY A 87 14.48 19.63 -10.17
C GLY A 87 14.11 19.46 -11.65
N ASN A 88 14.44 20.42 -12.50
CA ASN A 88 14.22 20.38 -13.94
C ASN A 88 15.43 19.84 -14.72
N ALA A 89 16.55 19.53 -14.05
CA ALA A 89 17.77 19.05 -14.70
C ALA A 89 17.60 17.66 -15.33
N ILE A 90 16.67 16.85 -14.81
CA ILE A 90 16.39 15.50 -15.31
C ILE A 90 14.94 15.47 -15.82
N PRO A 91 14.72 15.59 -17.14
CA PRO A 91 13.38 15.53 -17.69
C PRO A 91 12.78 14.14 -17.49
N ILE A 92 11.53 14.11 -17.04
CA ILE A 92 10.76 12.87 -16.85
C ILE A 92 9.59 12.89 -17.83
N PRO A 93 9.40 11.84 -18.66
CA PRO A 93 8.23 11.76 -19.52
C PRO A 93 6.93 11.84 -18.71
N LYS A 94 5.95 12.61 -19.19
CA LYS A 94 4.66 12.81 -18.50
C LYS A 94 4.00 11.49 -18.09
N ALA A 95 4.00 10.49 -18.97
CA ALA A 95 3.41 9.18 -18.69
C ALA A 95 4.12 8.44 -17.53
N ASP A 96 5.45 8.59 -17.39
CA ASP A 96 6.20 7.99 -16.28
C ASP A 96 5.96 8.76 -14.97
N ALA A 97 5.85 10.09 -15.04
CA ALA A 97 5.49 10.93 -13.90
C ALA A 97 4.07 10.59 -13.39
N ASP A 98 3.10 10.46 -14.29
CA ASP A 98 1.72 10.11 -13.94
C ASP A 98 1.64 8.73 -13.29
N GLU A 99 2.24 7.70 -13.92
CA GLU A 99 2.21 6.35 -13.34
C GLU A 99 2.97 6.28 -12.00
N SER A 100 4.03 7.08 -11.84
CA SER A 100 4.72 7.24 -10.56
C SER A 100 3.80 7.83 -9.49
N MET A 101 3.06 8.88 -9.84
CA MET A 101 2.14 9.57 -8.92
C MET A 101 0.93 8.70 -8.57
N ASP A 102 0.36 7.98 -9.54
CA ASP A 102 -0.74 7.03 -9.32
C ASP A 102 -0.31 5.94 -8.34
N ALA A 103 0.88 5.38 -8.51
CA ALA A 103 1.42 4.40 -7.57
C ALA A 103 1.74 5.01 -6.19
N ALA A 104 2.19 6.27 -6.16
CA ALA A 104 2.47 7.01 -4.93
C ALA A 104 1.22 7.45 -4.15
N ALA A 105 0.02 7.35 -4.75
CA ALA A 105 -1.23 7.68 -4.09
C ALA A 105 -1.59 6.74 -2.91
N CYS A 106 -0.83 5.65 -2.72
CA CYS A 106 -1.03 4.71 -1.62
C CYS A 106 -0.81 5.40 -0.25
N VAL A 107 -1.86 5.40 0.58
CA VAL A 107 -1.88 6.06 1.90
C VAL A 107 -1.56 5.12 3.07
N GLY A 108 -1.05 3.91 2.80
CA GLY A 108 -0.67 2.96 3.85
C GLY A 108 -1.84 2.48 4.75
N CYS A 109 -3.08 2.55 4.28
CA CYS A 109 -4.26 2.21 5.10
C CYS A 109 -4.36 0.74 5.55
N GLY A 110 -3.64 -0.17 4.88
CA GLY A 110 -3.64 -1.60 5.22
C GLY A 110 -4.83 -2.40 4.68
N ALA A 111 -5.82 -1.77 4.02
CA ALA A 111 -6.98 -2.46 3.46
C ALA A 111 -6.60 -3.63 2.54
N CYS A 112 -5.53 -3.49 1.75
CA CYS A 112 -5.04 -4.53 0.84
C CYS A 112 -4.57 -5.79 1.57
N ALA A 113 -3.93 -5.66 2.73
CA ALA A 113 -3.53 -6.81 3.54
C ALA A 113 -4.72 -7.37 4.34
N ALA A 114 -5.58 -6.51 4.87
CA ALA A 114 -6.75 -6.91 5.65
C ALA A 114 -7.84 -7.63 4.83
N THR A 115 -7.92 -7.38 3.51
CA THR A 115 -8.88 -8.07 2.61
C THR A 115 -8.28 -9.31 1.94
N CYS A 116 -6.96 -9.40 1.86
CA CYS A 116 -6.30 -10.52 1.21
C CYS A 116 -6.47 -11.78 2.05
N LYS A 117 -6.97 -12.87 1.45
CA LYS A 117 -7.07 -14.18 2.14
C LYS A 117 -5.74 -14.68 2.72
N ASN A 118 -4.62 -14.28 2.10
CA ASN A 118 -3.28 -14.64 2.55
C ASN A 118 -2.67 -13.59 3.48
N GLY A 119 -3.38 -12.49 3.79
CA GLY A 119 -2.81 -11.37 4.52
C GLY A 119 -1.61 -10.76 3.82
N SER A 120 -1.60 -10.68 2.48
CA SER A 120 -0.43 -10.24 1.72
C SER A 120 -0.30 -8.71 1.65
N ALA A 121 0.89 -8.17 1.91
CA ALA A 121 1.22 -6.75 1.68
C ALA A 121 1.73 -6.46 0.27
N MET A 122 1.62 -7.41 -0.67
CA MET A 122 2.20 -7.28 -2.00
C MET A 122 1.73 -6.04 -2.76
N LEU A 123 0.47 -5.61 -2.65
CA LEU A 123 0.01 -4.37 -3.30
C LEU A 123 0.66 -3.13 -2.71
N PHE A 124 0.86 -3.10 -1.38
CA PHE A 124 1.52 -1.99 -0.69
C PHE A 124 2.99 -1.87 -1.10
N VAL A 125 3.73 -2.99 -1.04
CA VAL A 125 5.13 -3.06 -1.51
C VAL A 125 5.21 -2.64 -2.98
N ALA A 126 4.33 -3.19 -3.81
CA ALA A 126 4.32 -2.95 -5.24
C ALA A 126 4.02 -1.49 -5.61
N ALA A 127 3.11 -0.83 -4.92
CA ALA A 127 2.81 0.58 -5.11
C ALA A 127 4.06 1.43 -4.86
N ARG A 128 4.75 1.19 -3.74
CA ARG A 128 5.96 1.95 -3.43
C ARG A 128 7.10 1.66 -4.41
N VAL A 129 7.36 0.39 -4.71
CA VAL A 129 8.37 0.01 -5.70
C VAL A 129 8.08 0.63 -7.07
N SER A 130 6.82 0.60 -7.51
CA SER A 130 6.43 1.19 -8.80
C SER A 130 6.61 2.71 -8.84
N SER A 131 6.23 3.41 -7.76
CA SER A 131 6.43 4.87 -7.65
C SER A 131 7.91 5.26 -7.83
N LEU A 132 8.83 4.41 -7.38
CA LEU A 132 10.27 4.69 -7.49
C LEU A 132 10.88 4.14 -8.78
N ALA A 133 10.44 2.99 -9.28
CA ALA A 133 10.98 2.36 -10.50
C ALA A 133 10.73 3.22 -11.76
N LYS A 134 9.70 4.06 -11.73
CA LYS A 134 9.41 4.99 -12.83
C LYS A 134 10.37 6.17 -12.89
N LEU A 135 10.95 6.55 -11.76
CA LEU A 135 11.80 7.72 -11.64
C LEU A 135 13.28 7.35 -11.77
N PRO A 136 14.11 8.15 -12.47
CA PRO A 136 15.55 7.90 -12.62
C PRO A 136 16.27 7.68 -11.28
N GLN A 137 15.93 8.47 -10.27
CA GLN A 137 16.50 8.39 -8.93
C GLN A 137 16.20 7.06 -8.25
N GLY A 138 14.99 6.52 -8.46
CA GLY A 138 14.59 5.26 -7.88
C GLY A 138 15.18 4.04 -8.59
N ARG A 139 15.46 4.12 -9.91
CA ARG A 139 16.00 3.00 -10.70
C ARG A 139 17.36 2.52 -10.20
N VAL A 140 18.21 3.43 -9.72
CA VAL A 140 19.56 3.11 -9.22
C VAL A 140 19.54 2.01 -8.15
N GLU A 141 18.55 2.06 -7.27
CA GLU A 141 18.41 1.11 -6.16
C GLU A 141 17.35 0.04 -6.42
N GLY A 142 16.84 -0.07 -7.66
CA GLY A 142 15.69 -0.93 -8.01
C GLY A 142 15.87 -2.40 -7.61
N ALA A 143 16.99 -3.00 -8.00
CA ALA A 143 17.28 -4.40 -7.73
C ALA A 143 17.39 -4.71 -6.23
N ARG A 144 18.12 -3.85 -5.50
CA ARG A 144 18.25 -3.95 -4.02
C ARG A 144 16.90 -3.74 -3.34
N ARG A 145 16.14 -2.73 -3.77
CA ARG A 145 14.83 -2.37 -3.20
C ARG A 145 13.83 -3.51 -3.32
N ALA A 146 13.66 -4.07 -4.51
CA ALA A 146 12.69 -5.13 -4.74
C ALA A 146 12.99 -6.35 -3.85
N LYS A 147 14.26 -6.77 -3.77
CA LYS A 147 14.69 -7.88 -2.90
C LYS A 147 14.48 -7.56 -1.42
N ALA A 148 14.93 -6.39 -0.96
CA ALA A 148 14.88 -6.02 0.46
C ALA A 148 13.44 -5.83 0.97
N MET A 149 12.58 -5.15 0.20
CA MET A 149 11.20 -4.91 0.63
C MET A 149 10.35 -6.18 0.61
N VAL A 150 10.56 -7.09 -0.36
CA VAL A 150 9.89 -8.41 -0.38
C VAL A 150 10.38 -9.26 0.78
N ALA A 151 11.70 -9.35 1.00
CA ALA A 151 12.25 -10.12 2.12
C ALA A 151 11.74 -9.60 3.48
N LYS A 152 11.67 -8.27 3.67
CA LYS A 152 11.15 -7.69 4.91
C LYS A 152 9.64 -7.94 5.07
N MET A 153 8.88 -7.90 3.98
CA MET A 153 7.46 -8.29 4.00
C MET A 153 7.28 -9.73 4.48
N ASP A 154 8.08 -10.66 3.97
CA ASP A 154 8.02 -12.08 4.35
C ASP A 154 8.45 -12.27 5.83
N GLU A 155 9.50 -11.59 6.26
CA GLU A 155 9.99 -11.58 7.66
C GLU A 155 8.89 -11.14 8.65
N LEU A 156 8.09 -10.14 8.27
CA LEU A 156 7.01 -9.59 9.09
C LEU A 156 5.72 -10.43 9.07
N GLY A 157 5.75 -11.61 8.44
CA GLY A 157 4.65 -12.57 8.47
C GLY A 157 3.49 -12.24 7.54
N PHE A 158 3.67 -11.36 6.54
CA PHE A 158 2.70 -11.21 5.47
C PHE A 158 2.76 -12.40 4.51
N GLY A 159 1.61 -12.85 4.01
CA GLY A 159 1.57 -14.00 3.09
C GLY A 159 1.87 -13.63 1.64
N ASN A 160 2.06 -14.68 0.83
CA ASN A 160 2.35 -14.57 -0.61
C ASN A 160 1.13 -14.16 -1.45
N CYS A 161 1.37 -13.50 -2.59
CA CYS A 161 0.31 -13.18 -3.54
C CYS A 161 -0.15 -14.43 -4.31
N THR A 162 -1.46 -14.66 -4.37
CA THR A 162 -2.10 -15.69 -5.21
C THR A 162 -3.03 -15.09 -6.28
N ASN A 163 -2.82 -13.81 -6.59
CA ASN A 163 -3.53 -13.05 -7.63
C ASN A 163 -5.07 -13.05 -7.52
N THR A 164 -5.61 -12.94 -6.30
CA THR A 164 -7.08 -12.92 -6.08
C THR A 164 -7.75 -11.62 -6.49
N GLY A 165 -7.00 -10.52 -6.66
CA GLY A 165 -7.52 -9.20 -7.02
C GLY A 165 -8.25 -8.44 -5.91
N ALA A 166 -8.50 -9.06 -4.74
CA ALA A 166 -9.22 -8.44 -3.64
C ALA A 166 -8.58 -7.13 -3.14
N CYS A 167 -7.24 -7.08 -3.14
CA CYS A 167 -6.48 -5.92 -2.69
C CYS A 167 -6.72 -4.67 -3.54
N GLN A 168 -6.89 -4.80 -4.86
CA GLN A 168 -7.26 -3.68 -5.74
C GLN A 168 -8.75 -3.33 -5.57
N ALA A 169 -9.62 -4.34 -5.48
CA ALA A 169 -11.06 -4.14 -5.35
C ALA A 169 -11.44 -3.29 -4.12
N GLN A 170 -10.72 -3.46 -3.01
CA GLN A 170 -10.92 -2.72 -1.76
C GLN A 170 -9.95 -1.54 -1.57
N CYS A 171 -9.13 -1.22 -2.57
CA CYS A 171 -8.18 -0.11 -2.41
C CYS A 171 -8.93 1.23 -2.49
N PRO A 172 -8.93 2.06 -1.43
CA PRO A 172 -9.61 3.36 -1.46
C PRO A 172 -8.94 4.35 -2.42
N LYS A 173 -7.70 4.06 -2.84
CA LYS A 173 -6.91 4.86 -3.78
C LYS A 173 -6.79 4.21 -5.16
N GLN A 174 -7.57 3.15 -5.40
CA GLN A 174 -7.66 2.48 -6.69
C GLN A 174 -6.30 2.03 -7.26
N ILE A 175 -5.36 1.67 -6.39
CA ILE A 175 -4.03 1.19 -6.82
C ILE A 175 -4.19 -0.11 -7.60
N SER A 176 -3.65 -0.12 -8.82
CA SER A 176 -3.77 -1.23 -9.74
C SER A 176 -2.86 -2.42 -9.37
N ILE A 177 -3.35 -3.64 -9.54
CA ILE A 177 -2.54 -4.87 -9.48
C ILE A 177 -1.47 -4.93 -10.57
N ALA A 178 -1.53 -4.07 -11.60
CA ALA A 178 -0.45 -3.91 -12.57
C ALA A 178 0.89 -3.55 -11.90
N HIS A 179 0.85 -2.85 -10.76
CA HIS A 179 2.03 -2.58 -9.95
C HIS A 179 2.63 -3.85 -9.34
N ILE A 180 1.81 -4.84 -8.95
CA ILE A 180 2.30 -6.15 -8.49
C ILE A 180 3.05 -6.85 -9.61
N ALA A 181 2.53 -6.79 -10.84
CA ALA A 181 3.23 -7.34 -11.99
C ALA A 181 4.58 -6.64 -12.24
N ARG A 182 4.68 -5.32 -12.02
CA ARG A 182 5.96 -4.59 -12.09
C ARG A 182 6.91 -5.04 -11.00
N LEU A 183 6.47 -5.10 -9.74
CA LEU A 183 7.27 -5.60 -8.62
C LEU A 183 7.85 -6.98 -8.91
N ASN A 184 7.03 -7.91 -9.41
CA ASN A 184 7.47 -9.26 -9.74
C ASN A 184 8.56 -9.26 -10.83
N ARG A 185 8.44 -8.38 -11.85
CA ARG A 185 9.48 -8.22 -12.88
C ARG A 185 10.78 -7.66 -12.30
N GLU A 186 10.70 -6.62 -11.47
CA GLU A 186 11.86 -6.03 -10.79
C GLU A 186 12.56 -7.07 -9.90
N PHE A 187 11.78 -7.84 -9.13
CA PHE A 187 12.29 -8.88 -8.25
C PHE A 187 12.95 -10.03 -9.02
N LEU A 188 12.31 -10.54 -10.07
CA LEU A 188 12.87 -11.61 -10.90
C LEU A 188 14.14 -11.16 -11.63
N ALA A 189 14.14 -9.96 -12.21
CA ALA A 189 15.34 -9.40 -12.84
C ALA A 189 16.49 -9.25 -11.84
N ALA A 190 16.19 -8.80 -10.60
CA ALA A 190 17.18 -8.67 -9.54
C ALA A 190 17.72 -10.00 -9.01
N LYS A 191 16.92 -11.07 -9.10
CA LYS A 191 17.29 -12.43 -8.69
C LYS A 191 18.14 -13.15 -9.73
N LEU A 192 17.96 -12.85 -11.01
CA LEU A 192 18.79 -13.39 -12.09
C LEU A 192 20.19 -12.76 -12.17
N GLN A 193 20.44 -11.70 -11.39
CA GLN A 193 21.73 -11.02 -11.26
C GLN A 193 22.50 -11.43 -10.00
N ASP A 194 21.91 -12.27 -9.14
CA ASP A 194 22.59 -12.88 -7.99
C ASP A 194 23.52 -14.01 -8.47
#